data_AF-W7E4Y5-F1
#
_entry.id   AF-W7E4Y5-F1
#
_cell.length_a   1.000
_cell.length_b   1.000
_cell.length_c   1.000
_cell.angle_alpha   90.00
_cell.angle_beta   90.00
_cell.angle_gamma   90.00
#
_symmetry.space_group_name_H-M   'P 1'
#
loop_
_entity.id
_entity.type
_entity.pdbx_description
1 polymer ?
#
loop_
_entity_poly.entity_id
_entity_poly.type
_entity_poly.pdbx_seq_one_letter_code
_entity_poly.pdbx_strand_id
1 'polypeptide(L)'
;RRLTTTIFFYAPLMALAKDMAVFYTWTPYESSNSYRDNHAISMCGDIGGHIASREIGIPDGVYPNECAICRSARDSTKDYDRDWFDNSVNSYVDYAVRTGYYGRNSCHA
;
A
#
# COMPACT_ATOMS: atom_id res chain seq x y z
N ARG A 1 -34.85 -18.62 -43.14
CA ARG A 1 -34.52 -17.49 -42.23
C ARG A 1 -33.79 -18.07 -41.03
N ARG A 2 -32.45 -17.94 -40.95
CA ARG A 2 -31.68 -18.45 -39.80
C ARG A 2 -31.51 -17.28 -38.81
N LEU A 3 -32.05 -17.45 -37.61
CA LEU A 3 -31.86 -16.54 -36.48
C LEU A 3 -30.49 -16.85 -35.85
N THR A 4 -29.53 -15.96 -36.07
CA THR A 4 -28.21 -16.03 -35.43
C THR A 4 -28.35 -15.41 -34.05
N THR A 5 -28.50 -16.25 -33.02
CA THR A 5 -28.54 -15.82 -31.63
C THR A 5 -27.12 -15.55 -31.15
N THR A 6 -26.72 -14.29 -31.09
CA THR A 6 -25.42 -13.86 -30.56
C THR A 6 -25.48 -13.86 -29.03
N ILE A 7 -24.79 -14.80 -28.39
CA ILE A 7 -24.63 -14.86 -26.93
C ILE A 7 -23.50 -13.90 -26.54
N PHE A 8 -23.85 -12.77 -25.93
CA PHE A 8 -22.89 -11.86 -25.29
C PHE A 8 -22.43 -12.48 -23.95
N PHE A 9 -21.22 -13.04 -23.93
CA PHE A 9 -20.55 -13.39 -22.68
C PHE A 9 -20.08 -12.10 -21.99
N TYR A 10 -20.89 -11.58 -21.06
CA TYR A 10 -20.42 -10.63 -20.06
C TYR A 10 -19.54 -11.40 -19.06
N ALA A 11 -18.24 -11.46 -19.33
CA ALA A 11 -17.29 -11.88 -18.31
C ALA A 11 -17.25 -10.80 -17.21
N PRO A 12 -17.52 -11.13 -15.94
CA PRO A 12 -17.23 -10.22 -14.85
C PRO A 12 -15.71 -10.02 -14.85
N LEU A 13 -15.26 -8.81 -15.18
CA LEU A 13 -13.90 -8.37 -14.87
C LEU A 13 -13.79 -8.50 -13.35
N MET A 14 -13.16 -9.56 -12.87
CA MET A 14 -12.68 -9.62 -11.50
C MET A 14 -11.70 -8.45 -11.39
N ALA A 15 -12.16 -7.33 -10.84
CA ALA A 15 -11.31 -6.29 -10.30
C ALA A 15 -10.50 -6.97 -9.20
N LEU A 16 -9.34 -7.51 -9.58
CA LEU A 16 -8.37 -8.05 -8.65
C LEU A 16 -7.92 -6.86 -7.81
N ALA A 17 -8.53 -6.73 -6.63
CA ALA A 17 -8.12 -5.83 -5.57
C ALA A 17 -6.59 -5.71 -5.58
N LYS A 18 -6.11 -4.53 -5.94
CA LYS A 18 -4.69 -4.32 -6.16
C LYS A 18 -4.02 -4.15 -4.81
N ASP A 19 -3.08 -5.04 -4.50
CA ASP A 19 -2.25 -4.89 -3.32
C ASP A 19 -1.12 -3.88 -3.61
N MET A 20 -0.79 -3.09 -2.61
CA MET A 20 0.29 -2.11 -2.66
C MET A 20 1.06 -2.16 -1.35
N ALA A 21 2.35 -1.86 -1.38
CA ALA A 21 3.13 -1.65 -0.17
C ALA A 21 3.54 -0.19 -0.09
N VAL A 22 3.46 0.37 1.12
CA VAL A 22 3.98 1.67 1.49
C VAL A 22 5.29 1.42 2.21
N PHE A 23 6.41 1.76 1.57
CA PHE A 23 7.75 1.65 2.13
C PHE A 23 8.14 2.96 2.80
N TYR A 24 8.74 2.88 3.97
CA TYR A 24 9.18 4.04 4.75
C TYR A 24 10.32 3.65 5.69
N THR A 25 10.96 4.64 6.29
CA THR A 25 11.97 4.40 7.33
C THR A 25 11.35 4.53 8.72
N TRP A 26 11.81 3.75 9.67
CA TRP A 26 11.39 3.73 11.08
C TRP A 26 12.55 4.07 12.01
N THR A 27 12.37 4.99 12.95
CA THR A 27 13.43 5.39 13.89
C THR A 27 13.11 4.90 15.30
N PRO A 28 14.07 4.72 16.22
CA PRO A 28 13.79 4.04 17.50
C PRO A 28 13.00 4.92 18.49
N TYR A 29 12.64 6.15 18.13
CA TYR A 29 11.87 7.06 19.00
C TYR A 29 10.38 6.73 18.94
N GLU A 30 9.82 6.20 20.04
CA GLU A 30 8.47 5.62 20.08
C GLU A 30 7.33 6.55 19.63
N SER A 31 7.45 7.87 19.81
CA SER A 31 6.41 8.80 19.32
C SER A 31 6.40 8.90 17.79
N SER A 32 7.58 9.06 17.16
CA SER A 32 7.75 9.21 15.71
C SER A 32 7.22 8.01 14.92
N ASN A 33 7.24 6.86 15.57
CA ASN A 33 6.83 5.57 15.05
C ASN A 33 5.32 5.49 14.82
N SER A 34 4.53 5.84 15.84
CA SER A 34 3.07 5.95 15.68
C SER A 34 2.67 6.96 14.58
N TYR A 35 3.42 8.03 14.39
CA TYR A 35 3.13 9.03 13.35
C TYR A 35 3.38 8.48 11.94
N ARG A 36 4.47 7.75 11.75
CA ARG A 36 4.83 7.14 10.45
C ARG A 36 3.85 6.05 10.05
N ASP A 37 3.48 5.20 11.00
CA ASP A 37 2.45 4.19 10.81
C ASP A 37 1.09 4.81 10.45
N ASN A 38 0.66 5.82 11.21
CA ASN A 38 -0.57 6.54 10.90
C ASN A 38 -0.52 7.23 9.54
N HIS A 39 0.66 7.72 9.12
CA HIS A 39 0.82 8.30 7.79
C HIS A 39 0.68 7.23 6.69
N ALA A 40 1.32 6.08 6.85
CA ALA A 40 1.16 4.96 5.92
C ALA A 40 -0.31 4.49 5.82
N ILE A 41 -1.02 4.42 6.95
CA ILE A 41 -2.47 4.15 6.99
C ILE A 41 -3.25 5.21 6.21
N SER A 42 -2.95 6.50 6.42
CA SER A 42 -3.60 7.59 5.71
C SER A 42 -3.36 7.51 4.20
N MET A 43 -2.12 7.25 3.77
CA MET A 43 -1.78 7.10 2.36
C MET A 43 -2.53 5.93 1.70
N CYS A 44 -2.67 4.81 2.42
CA CYS A 44 -3.47 3.69 1.96
C CYS A 44 -4.97 4.03 1.86
N GLY A 45 -5.49 4.82 2.81
CA GLY A 45 -6.86 5.33 2.78
C GLY A 45 -7.12 6.26 1.59
N ASP A 46 -6.18 7.14 1.26
CA ASP A 46 -6.28 8.07 0.12
C ASP A 46 -6.50 7.35 -1.23
N ILE A 47 -5.92 6.16 -1.36
CA ILE A 47 -6.03 5.31 -2.55
C ILE A 47 -7.15 4.25 -2.44
N GLY A 48 -7.98 4.35 -1.40
CA GLY A 48 -9.16 3.51 -1.17
C GLY A 48 -8.88 2.12 -0.60
N GLY A 49 -7.64 1.86 -0.17
CA GLY A 49 -7.26 0.60 0.45
C GLY A 49 -7.38 0.63 1.97
N HIS A 50 -6.92 -0.46 2.60
CA HIS A 50 -6.80 -0.57 4.04
C HIS A 50 -5.53 -1.34 4.43
N ILE A 51 -4.93 -0.97 5.56
CA ILE A 51 -3.81 -1.70 6.17
C ILE A 51 -4.35 -2.43 7.40
N ALA A 52 -4.12 -3.74 7.49
CA ALA A 52 -4.42 -4.49 8.71
C ALA A 52 -3.35 -4.20 9.78
N SER A 53 -3.72 -4.23 11.06
CA SER A 53 -2.78 -3.94 12.17
C SER A 53 -1.55 -4.85 12.25
N ARG A 54 -1.60 -6.01 11.59
CA ARG A 54 -0.47 -6.96 11.49
C ARG A 54 0.41 -6.73 10.25
N GLU A 55 -0.02 -5.85 9.35
CA GLU A 55 0.63 -5.55 8.08
C GLU A 55 1.20 -4.13 8.06
N ILE A 56 1.64 -3.64 9.21
CA ILE A 56 2.24 -2.33 9.42
C ILE A 56 3.56 -2.51 10.18
N GLY A 57 4.55 -1.67 9.88
CA GLY A 57 5.89 -1.78 10.47
C GLY A 57 6.57 -3.13 10.20
N ILE A 58 6.34 -3.71 9.02
CA ILE A 58 7.00 -4.97 8.63
C ILE A 58 8.45 -4.64 8.27
N PRO A 59 9.45 -5.32 8.84
CA PRO A 59 10.85 -5.07 8.48
C PRO A 59 11.14 -5.38 7.01
N ASP A 60 11.81 -4.45 6.32
CA ASP A 60 12.25 -4.59 4.92
C ASP A 60 13.78 -4.69 4.83
N GLY A 61 14.30 -5.88 5.12
CA GLY A 61 15.75 -6.13 5.09
C GLY A 61 16.50 -5.46 6.24
N VAL A 62 17.24 -4.38 5.96
CA VAL A 62 18.12 -3.72 6.95
C VAL A 62 17.39 -2.54 7.58
N TYR A 63 17.37 -2.50 8.91
CA TYR A 63 16.93 -1.34 9.68
C TYR A 63 17.63 -0.05 9.18
N PRO A 64 16.94 1.09 8.99
CA PRO A 64 15.59 1.41 9.45
C PRO A 64 14.45 1.14 8.46
N ASN A 65 14.63 0.32 7.44
CA ASN A 65 13.61 0.18 6.40
C ASN A 65 12.45 -0.73 6.81
N GLU A 66 11.23 -0.25 6.61
CA GLU A 66 9.99 -0.96 6.90
C GLU A 66 8.97 -0.76 5.79
N CYS A 67 7.92 -1.58 5.80
CA CYS A 67 6.77 -1.39 4.95
C CYS A 67 5.45 -1.67 5.66
N ALA A 68 4.37 -1.13 5.07
CA ALA A 68 3.00 -1.49 5.39
C ALA A 68 2.28 -1.99 4.14
N ILE A 69 1.47 -3.04 4.25
CA ILE A 69 0.75 -3.62 3.10
C ILE A 69 -0.67 -3.06 3.06
N CYS A 70 -0.92 -2.27 2.02
CA CYS A 70 -2.21 -1.72 1.67
C CYS A 70 -2.98 -2.69 0.77
N ARG A 71 -4.05 -3.27 1.31
CA ARG A 71 -4.93 -4.20 0.60
C ARG A 71 -6.09 -3.47 -0.06
N SER A 72 -6.54 -4.00 -1.19
CA SER A 72 -7.71 -3.48 -1.91
C SER A 72 -7.59 -2.00 -2.32
N ALA A 73 -6.39 -1.56 -2.72
CA ALA A 73 -6.24 -0.25 -3.30
C ALA A 73 -6.97 -0.17 -4.64
N ARG A 74 -7.40 1.05 -5.01
CA ARG A 74 -8.06 1.32 -6.28
C ARG A 74 -7.17 0.90 -7.46
N ASP A 75 -7.71 0.16 -8.42
CA ASP A 75 -6.94 -0.38 -9.55
C ASP A 75 -6.18 0.68 -10.38
N SER A 76 -6.71 1.90 -10.44
CA SER A 76 -6.10 3.03 -11.15
C SER A 76 -4.84 3.58 -10.47
N THR A 77 -4.57 3.18 -9.22
CA THR A 77 -3.42 3.68 -8.46
C THR A 77 -2.12 3.12 -9.04
N LYS A 78 -1.17 4.02 -9.27
CA LYS A 78 0.16 3.72 -9.80
C LYS A 78 1.19 3.84 -8.69
N ASP A 79 2.41 3.39 -8.97
CA ASP A 79 3.55 3.64 -8.10
C ASP A 79 3.81 5.15 -8.01
N TYR A 80 4.11 5.63 -6.82
CA TYR A 80 4.51 7.03 -6.59
C TYR A 80 5.36 7.14 -5.34
N ASP A 81 6.10 8.24 -5.26
CA ASP A 81 6.87 8.65 -4.10
C ASP A 81 6.26 9.92 -3.51
N ARG A 82 6.29 10.03 -2.17
CA ARG A 82 5.84 11.20 -1.45
C ARG A 82 6.69 11.39 -0.20
N ASP A 83 7.33 12.54 -0.12
CA ASP A 83 8.04 12.94 1.09
C ASP A 83 7.06 13.61 2.05
N TRP A 84 7.21 13.34 3.34
CA TRP A 84 6.42 13.97 4.38
C TRP A 84 7.32 14.52 5.48
N PHE A 85 7.08 15.77 5.87
CA PHE A 85 7.83 16.40 6.95
C PHE A 85 7.28 15.94 8.30
N ASP A 86 8.09 15.18 9.04
CA ASP A 86 7.77 14.69 10.36
C ASP A 86 8.27 15.69 11.42
N ASN A 87 7.33 16.44 12.00
CA ASN A 87 7.62 17.41 13.06
C ASN A 87 8.23 16.75 14.32
N SER A 88 8.01 15.45 14.55
CA SER A 88 8.53 14.76 15.74
C SER A 88 10.03 14.52 15.66
N VAL A 89 10.57 14.33 14.45
CA VAL A 89 12.01 14.16 14.20
C VAL A 89 12.63 15.35 13.45
N ASN A 90 11.84 16.38 13.16
CA ASN A 90 12.23 17.59 12.44
C ASN A 90 12.96 17.29 11.12
N SER A 91 12.44 16.32 10.36
CA SER A 91 13.05 15.85 9.11
C SER A 91 11.98 15.40 8.12
N TYR A 92 12.33 15.37 6.84
CA TYR A 92 11.54 14.66 5.83
C TYR A 92 11.73 13.15 5.98
N VAL A 93 10.64 12.42 5.79
CA VAL A 93 10.58 10.97 5.69
C VAL A 93 10.05 10.65 4.31
N ASP A 94 10.80 9.83 3.57
CA ASP A 94 10.46 9.42 2.22
C ASP A 94 9.51 8.22 2.29
N TYR A 95 8.36 8.33 1.62
CA TYR A 95 7.43 7.22 1.45
C TYR A 95 7.37 6.82 -0.01
N ALA A 96 7.49 5.52 -0.27
CA ALA A 96 7.34 4.96 -1.61
C ALA A 96 6.15 4.01 -1.63
N VAL A 97 5.19 4.25 -2.50
CA VAL A 97 4.08 3.32 -2.73
C VAL A 97 4.37 2.52 -3.99
N ARG A 98 4.36 1.20 -3.87
CA ARG A 98 4.62 0.28 -4.99
C ARG A 98 3.53 -0.75 -5.11
N THR A 99 3.09 -0.95 -6.33
CA THR A 99 2.10 -1.93 -6.71
C THR A 99 2.74 -3.30 -6.85
N GLY A 100 2.08 -4.34 -6.34
CA GLY A 100 2.65 -5.68 -6.34
C GLY A 100 1.75 -6.68 -5.62
N TYR A 101 2.07 -7.95 -5.72
CA TYR A 101 1.40 -8.98 -4.94
C TYR A 101 2.20 -9.29 -3.69
N TYR A 102 1.86 -8.61 -2.58
CA TYR A 102 2.62 -8.76 -1.35
C TYR A 102 2.10 -9.93 -0.53
N GLY A 103 3.01 -10.85 -0.18
CA GLY A 103 2.71 -11.89 0.78
C GLY A 103 2.21 -11.32 2.11
N ARG A 104 1.50 -12.13 2.89
CA ARG A 104 1.06 -11.71 4.22
C ARG A 104 2.29 -11.43 5.10
N ASN A 105 2.32 -10.26 5.73
CA ASN A 105 3.43 -9.80 6.58
C ASN A 105 4.80 -9.82 5.86
N SER A 106 4.84 -9.50 4.57
CA SER A 106 6.07 -9.49 3.77
C SER A 106 6.12 -8.25 2.88
N CYS A 107 7.24 -7.52 2.93
CA CYS A 107 7.54 -6.40 2.03
C CYS A 107 7.98 -6.86 0.63
N HIS A 108 8.25 -8.15 0.44
CA HIS A 108 8.58 -8.72 -0.85
C HIS A 108 7.31 -9.09 -1.62
N ALA A 109 7.24 -8.60 -2.87
CA ALA A 109 6.24 -8.96 -3.87
C ALA A 109 6.75 -10.05 -4.83
#